data_AF-A0A7L2LL89-F1
#
_entry.id   AF-A0A7L2LL89-F1
#
_cell.length_a   1.000
_cell.length_b   1.000
_cell.length_c   1.000
_cell.angle_alpha   90.00
_cell.angle_beta   90.00
_cell.angle_gamma   90.00
#
_symmetry.space_group_name_H-M   'P 1'
#
loop_
_entity.id
_entity.type
_entity.pdbx_description
1 polymer ?
#
loop_
_entity_poly.entity_id
_entity_poly.type
_entity_poly.pdbx_seq_one_letter_code
_entity_poly.pdbx_strand_id
1 'polypeptide(L)'
;VRFANGKLQHPDSLRFTVYRNRDMAHPRKKHRRILVSETERLCYVGHNFGSEVMKCNSLCRYFVGVLDKNSGQMEVYNAEIFNMQPLLSDQRILRLQVLPHEEFKVFLETVAVEGAVGFVSPGCTGCFNVCFCLVQMDLCIEAFGTSKQKRALSSRRMNAVGNDIVNTAVTKAAANVIDAKGVTALMQDMAQDDVQNISAFLPPCHEDADRPEHVYKFEDILSPAEYEALRVPAATLANITAEEMAKRAEERSHCSFVLEELKFLPTDEKSRDHKARCLWFLDTLIKFSQLKMIKKKHPMGPECPHIISRKLMKNFTSLTYNDGSIQNLISASMKAKITAYVIALALHINNFQTDLTVLQNDLKLPESRILDIAKALRLRVSKAKGVPGLENDQNHKLGTLSLPLPMQKAPEGQRKRKKMN
;
A
#
# COMPACT_ATOMS: atom_id res chain seq x y z
N VAL A 1 -38.34 13.35 -15.80
CA VAL A 1 -37.39 12.35 -15.22
C VAL A 1 -37.56 11.00 -15.90
N ARG A 2 -36.51 10.17 -15.99
CA ARG A 2 -36.58 8.80 -16.52
C ARG A 2 -35.96 7.84 -15.51
N PHE A 3 -36.70 6.84 -15.04
CA PHE A 3 -36.18 5.85 -14.10
C PHE A 3 -35.57 4.66 -14.84
N ALA A 4 -34.41 4.18 -14.37
CA ALA A 4 -33.71 3.05 -14.96
C ALA A 4 -34.55 1.75 -14.95
N ASN A 5 -35.43 1.60 -13.96
CA ASN A 5 -36.27 0.40 -13.78
C ASN A 5 -37.63 0.49 -14.51
N GLY A 6 -37.81 1.45 -15.41
CA GLY A 6 -39.08 1.66 -16.12
C GLY A 6 -40.07 2.56 -15.36
N LYS A 7 -41.37 2.33 -15.54
CA LYS A 7 -42.43 3.14 -14.90
C LYS A 7 -42.66 2.71 -13.46
N LEU A 8 -42.78 3.67 -12.55
CA LEU A 8 -43.14 3.42 -11.15
C LEU A 8 -44.65 3.17 -11.02
N GLN A 9 -45.04 2.29 -10.09
CA GLN A 9 -46.44 1.90 -9.88
C GLN A 9 -47.29 3.03 -9.27
N HIS A 10 -46.69 3.85 -8.39
CA HIS A 10 -47.35 4.99 -7.73
C HIS A 10 -46.51 6.26 -7.92
N PRO A 11 -46.63 6.95 -9.06
CA PRO A 11 -45.83 8.15 -9.33
C PRO A 11 -46.24 9.35 -8.47
N ASP A 12 -47.50 9.41 -8.03
CA ASP A 12 -48.06 10.60 -7.36
C ASP A 12 -47.56 10.80 -5.93
N SER A 13 -46.97 9.76 -5.31
CA SER A 13 -46.38 9.84 -3.97
C SER A 13 -44.90 10.20 -3.98
N LEU A 14 -44.29 10.42 -5.15
CA LEU A 14 -42.86 10.71 -5.26
C LEU A 14 -42.57 12.16 -4.90
N ARG A 15 -41.71 12.35 -3.89
CA ARG A 15 -41.09 13.64 -3.61
C ARG A 15 -39.74 13.71 -4.28
N PHE A 16 -39.46 14.87 -4.87
CA PHE A 16 -38.19 15.17 -5.50
C PHE A 16 -37.48 16.28 -4.74
N THR A 17 -36.18 16.11 -4.52
CA THR A 17 -35.32 17.12 -3.90
C THR A 17 -34.18 17.42 -4.84
N VAL A 18 -34.01 18.70 -5.19
CA VAL A 18 -32.94 19.18 -6.06
C VAL A 18 -31.85 19.86 -5.23
N TYR A 19 -30.62 19.40 -5.41
CA TYR A 19 -29.42 20.02 -4.85
C TYR A 19 -28.64 20.75 -5.93
N ARG A 20 -28.25 21.99 -5.62
CA ARG A 20 -27.35 22.80 -6.43
C ARG A 20 -26.26 23.41 -5.58
N ASN A 21 -25.14 23.76 -6.23
CA ASN A 21 -24.11 24.55 -5.57
C ASN A 21 -24.61 25.98 -5.31
N ARG A 22 -24.41 26.48 -4.08
CA ARG A 22 -24.70 27.86 -3.69
C ARG A 22 -23.75 28.86 -4.36
N ASP A 23 -22.51 28.45 -4.61
CA ASP A 23 -21.55 29.25 -5.37
C ASP A 23 -21.81 29.12 -6.87
N MET A 24 -22.50 30.14 -7.42
CA MET A 24 -22.86 30.27 -8.82
C MET A 24 -21.80 31.02 -9.64
N ALA A 25 -20.71 31.48 -9.02
CA ALA A 25 -19.66 32.23 -9.71
C ALA A 25 -18.83 31.33 -10.64
N HIS A 26 -18.65 30.06 -10.27
CA HIS A 26 -17.86 29.12 -11.07
C HIS A 26 -18.68 28.56 -12.26
N PRO A 27 -18.30 28.86 -13.54
CA PRO A 27 -19.12 28.52 -14.71
C PRO A 27 -19.41 27.03 -14.87
N ARG A 28 -18.45 26.17 -14.47
CA ARG A 28 -18.55 24.71 -14.56
C ARG A 28 -19.42 24.07 -13.47
N LYS A 29 -19.67 24.78 -12.36
CA LYS A 29 -20.45 24.28 -11.21
C LYS A 29 -21.86 24.86 -11.18
N LYS A 30 -22.07 26.04 -11.77
CA LYS A 30 -23.34 26.77 -11.83
C LYS A 30 -24.53 25.93 -12.33
N HIS A 31 -24.29 25.07 -13.32
CA HIS A 31 -25.35 24.26 -13.95
C HIS A 31 -25.44 22.83 -13.42
N ARG A 32 -24.58 22.43 -12.47
CA ARG A 32 -24.60 21.08 -11.90
C ARG A 32 -25.76 20.93 -10.93
N ARG A 33 -26.55 19.88 -11.10
CA ARG A 33 -27.71 19.54 -10.28
C ARG A 33 -27.68 18.06 -9.93
N ILE A 34 -28.06 17.75 -8.71
CA ILE A 34 -28.37 16.38 -8.26
C ILE A 34 -29.86 16.38 -7.92
N LEU A 35 -30.59 15.44 -8.50
CA LEU A 35 -31.99 15.19 -8.23
C LEU A 35 -32.09 13.88 -7.44
N VAL A 36 -32.79 13.94 -6.31
CA VAL A 36 -33.00 12.77 -5.45
C VAL A 36 -34.50 12.56 -5.30
N SER A 37 -34.91 11.30 -5.26
CA SER A 37 -36.27 10.92 -4.91
C SER A 37 -36.26 9.70 -4.00
N GLU A 38 -37.11 9.69 -2.98
CA GLU A 38 -37.24 8.59 -2.04
C GLU A 38 -38.63 7.98 -2.18
N THR A 39 -38.66 6.66 -2.24
CA THR A 39 -39.88 5.84 -2.12
C THR A 39 -39.76 4.98 -0.86
N GLU A 40 -40.84 4.33 -0.45
CA GLU A 40 -40.82 3.42 0.71
C GLU A 40 -39.77 2.30 0.59
N ARG A 41 -39.41 1.89 -0.63
CA ARG A 41 -38.55 0.73 -0.87
C ARG A 41 -37.17 1.08 -1.40
N LEU A 42 -37.03 2.18 -2.13
CA LEU A 42 -35.83 2.56 -2.87
C LEU A 42 -35.61 4.07 -2.87
N CYS A 43 -34.35 4.46 -2.77
CA CYS A 43 -33.90 5.81 -3.09
C CYS A 43 -33.42 5.84 -4.54
N TYR A 44 -33.74 6.91 -5.25
CA TYR A 44 -33.28 7.16 -6.60
C TYR A 44 -32.44 8.43 -6.64
N VAL A 45 -31.37 8.41 -7.42
CA VAL A 45 -30.54 9.59 -7.67
C VAL A 45 -30.30 9.78 -9.17
N GLY A 46 -30.36 11.02 -9.61
CA GLY A 46 -29.96 11.44 -10.94
C GLY A 46 -29.07 12.67 -10.87
N HIS A 47 -28.16 12.82 -11.81
CA HIS A 47 -27.27 13.97 -11.90
C HIS A 47 -27.13 14.40 -13.37
N ASN A 48 -26.86 15.69 -13.60
CA ASN A 48 -26.72 16.26 -14.95
C ASN A 48 -25.25 16.55 -15.34
N PHE A 49 -24.29 16.04 -14.56
CA PHE A 49 -22.84 16.21 -14.78
C PHE A 49 -22.06 14.91 -14.56
N GLY A 50 -20.90 14.75 -15.21
CA GLY A 50 -20.06 13.55 -15.09
C GLY A 50 -20.02 12.73 -16.37
N SER A 51 -19.19 11.68 -16.38
CA SER A 51 -19.00 10.81 -17.56
C SER A 51 -20.18 9.88 -17.85
N GLU A 52 -21.03 9.64 -16.87
CA GLU A 52 -22.21 8.76 -16.96
C GLU A 52 -23.45 9.46 -17.54
N VAL A 53 -23.39 10.79 -17.71
CA VAL A 53 -24.47 11.55 -18.32
C VAL A 53 -24.41 11.34 -19.83
N MET A 54 -25.56 11.01 -20.44
CA MET A 54 -25.62 10.84 -21.88
C MET A 54 -25.17 12.11 -22.59
N LYS A 55 -24.16 11.99 -23.46
CA LYS A 55 -23.56 13.10 -24.22
C LYS A 55 -24.57 13.87 -25.08
N CYS A 56 -25.72 13.27 -25.40
CA CYS A 56 -26.81 13.96 -26.09
C CYS A 56 -27.45 15.09 -25.25
N ASN A 57 -27.39 15.05 -23.91
CA ASN A 57 -27.96 16.10 -23.07
C ASN A 57 -27.19 17.43 -23.15
N SER A 58 -25.91 17.41 -23.55
CA SER A 58 -25.16 18.65 -23.84
C SER A 58 -25.38 19.18 -25.25
N LEU A 59 -25.95 18.37 -26.15
CA LEU A 59 -26.16 18.70 -27.56
C LEU A 59 -27.62 19.10 -27.86
N CYS A 60 -28.56 18.75 -26.98
CA CYS A 60 -29.99 19.04 -27.16
C CYS A 60 -30.52 19.86 -25.97
N ARG A 61 -31.28 20.93 -26.27
CA ARG A 61 -32.08 21.66 -25.28
C ARG A 61 -33.52 21.15 -25.32
N TYR A 62 -34.07 20.83 -24.16
CA TYR A 62 -35.44 20.35 -24.04
C TYR A 62 -36.32 21.45 -23.48
N PHE A 63 -37.55 21.50 -23.98
CA PHE A 63 -38.56 22.44 -23.50
C PHE A 63 -39.87 21.69 -23.23
N VAL A 64 -40.60 22.13 -22.20
CA VAL A 64 -41.95 21.69 -21.91
C VAL A 64 -42.89 22.82 -22.30
N GLY A 65 -43.79 22.55 -23.25
CA GLY A 65 -44.84 23.48 -23.67
C GLY A 65 -46.16 23.18 -22.96
N VAL A 66 -46.79 24.19 -22.36
CA VAL A 66 -48.15 24.14 -21.84
C VAL A 66 -49.03 24.94 -22.78
N LEU A 67 -49.91 24.26 -23.53
CA LEU A 67 -50.80 24.88 -24.52
C LEU A 67 -52.18 25.08 -23.91
N ASP A 68 -52.63 26.33 -23.85
CA ASP A 68 -54.04 26.63 -23.60
C ASP A 68 -54.83 26.48 -24.91
N LYS A 69 -55.73 25.49 -24.93
CA LYS A 69 -56.52 25.14 -26.12
C LYS A 69 -57.55 26.21 -26.49
N ASN A 70 -57.96 27.05 -25.53
CA ASN A 70 -59.00 28.04 -25.75
C ASN A 70 -58.42 29.33 -26.35
N SER A 71 -57.25 29.77 -25.88
CA SER A 71 -56.56 30.96 -26.40
C SER A 71 -55.58 30.65 -27.55
N GLY A 72 -55.17 29.39 -27.71
CA GLY A 72 -54.14 28.98 -28.67
C GLY A 72 -52.72 29.38 -28.28
N GLN A 73 -52.51 29.89 -27.06
CA GLN A 73 -51.20 30.33 -26.58
C GLN A 73 -50.43 29.19 -25.90
N MET A 74 -49.12 29.12 -26.13
CA MET A 74 -48.23 28.10 -25.56
C MET A 74 -47.16 28.74 -24.69
N GLU A 75 -47.13 28.35 -23.41
CA GLU A 75 -46.06 28.71 -22.48
C GLU A 75 -44.95 27.66 -22.55
N VAL A 76 -43.70 28.12 -22.73
CA VAL A 76 -42.55 27.23 -22.97
C VAL A 76 -41.54 27.35 -21.84
N TYR A 77 -41.26 26.24 -21.16
CA TYR A 77 -40.35 26.15 -20.02
C TYR A 77 -39.11 25.34 -20.39
N ASN A 78 -37.93 25.84 -20.03
CA ASN A 78 -36.68 25.09 -20.20
C ASN A 78 -36.67 23.87 -19.27
N ALA A 79 -36.32 22.70 -19.81
CA ALA A 79 -36.38 21.44 -19.10
C ALA A 79 -35.03 20.70 -19.13
N GLU A 80 -34.66 20.13 -17.98
CA GLU A 80 -33.51 19.23 -17.86
C GLU A 80 -34.00 17.78 -17.67
N ILE A 81 -33.35 16.85 -18.37
CA ILE A 81 -33.66 15.42 -18.26
C ILE A 81 -32.70 14.77 -17.27
N PHE A 82 -33.25 14.27 -16.16
CA PHE A 82 -32.53 13.43 -15.20
C PHE A 82 -32.86 11.95 -15.43
N ASN A 83 -31.80 11.16 -15.62
CA ASN A 83 -31.87 9.70 -15.55
C ASN A 83 -31.67 9.28 -14.10
N MET A 84 -32.71 8.70 -13.51
CA MET A 84 -32.79 8.31 -12.11
C MET A 84 -32.36 6.85 -11.97
N GLN A 85 -31.25 6.63 -11.27
CA GLN A 85 -30.73 5.30 -10.96
C GLN A 85 -31.11 4.90 -9.53
N PRO A 86 -31.50 3.62 -9.30
CA PRO A 86 -31.77 3.13 -7.96
C PRO A 86 -30.46 3.05 -7.17
N LEU A 87 -30.50 3.54 -5.95
CA LEU A 87 -29.42 3.37 -4.99
C LEU A 87 -29.66 2.05 -4.24
N LEU A 88 -28.91 1.02 -4.61
CA LEU A 88 -28.96 -0.29 -3.97
C LEU A 88 -28.09 -0.25 -2.70
N SER A 89 -28.69 0.14 -1.58
CA SER A 89 -28.00 0.14 -0.29
C SER A 89 -28.17 -1.21 0.42
N ASP A 90 -27.08 -1.97 0.56
CA ASP A 90 -26.97 -3.06 1.54
C ASP A 90 -26.85 -2.54 2.98
N GLN A 91 -26.88 -1.21 3.17
CA GLN A 91 -26.71 -0.52 4.45
C GLN A 91 -27.96 0.30 4.82
N ARG A 92 -29.11 -0.37 4.93
CA ARG A 92 -30.34 0.27 5.44
C ARG A 92 -30.33 0.56 6.95
N ILE A 93 -29.27 0.23 7.69
CA ILE A 93 -29.23 0.41 9.15
C ILE A 93 -27.90 1.02 9.61
N LEU A 94 -27.69 2.30 9.35
CA LEU A 94 -26.91 3.16 10.25
C LEU A 94 -27.66 4.49 10.37
N ARG A 95 -28.76 4.46 11.12
CA ARG A 95 -29.38 5.67 11.65
C ARG A 95 -28.48 6.22 12.78
N LEU A 96 -28.19 7.51 12.67
CA LEU A 96 -27.75 8.43 13.74
C LEU A 96 -26.34 8.24 14.30
N GLN A 97 -25.36 8.85 13.63
CA GLN A 97 -24.52 9.84 14.32
C GLN A 97 -24.75 11.20 13.67
N VAL A 98 -25.54 12.02 14.35
CA VAL A 98 -25.78 13.42 13.99
C VAL A 98 -24.44 14.14 14.06
N LEU A 99 -23.86 14.45 12.90
CA LEU A 99 -22.81 15.48 12.81
C LEU A 99 -23.51 16.85 12.81
N PRO A 100 -22.94 17.86 13.50
CA PRO A 100 -23.61 19.12 13.74
C PRO A 100 -24.00 19.81 12.42
N HIS A 101 -25.29 20.13 12.35
CA HIS A 101 -26.04 20.71 11.24
C HIS A 101 -25.50 22.07 10.74
N GLU A 102 -24.66 22.75 11.53
CA GLU A 102 -24.19 24.11 11.29
C GLU A 102 -23.05 24.21 10.24
N GLU A 103 -22.15 23.23 10.12
CA GLU A 103 -21.01 23.36 9.19
C GLU A 103 -21.35 23.04 7.72
N PHE A 104 -22.44 22.32 7.47
CA PHE A 104 -22.78 21.82 6.12
C PHE A 104 -23.88 22.60 5.40
N LYS A 105 -24.66 23.40 6.13
CA LYS A 105 -25.71 24.27 5.56
C LYS A 105 -25.14 25.37 4.65
N VAL A 106 -23.83 25.57 4.65
CA VAL A 106 -23.20 26.77 4.08
C VAL A 106 -23.16 26.78 2.54
N PHE A 107 -23.32 25.63 1.84
CA PHE A 107 -23.03 25.58 0.38
C PHE A 107 -24.07 24.92 -0.53
N LEU A 108 -25.15 24.35 -0.01
CA LEU A 108 -26.19 23.73 -0.84
C LEU A 108 -27.50 24.47 -0.65
N GLU A 109 -28.12 24.83 -1.76
CA GLU A 109 -29.48 25.34 -1.76
C GLU A 109 -30.42 24.22 -2.21
N THR A 110 -31.41 23.94 -1.38
CA THR A 110 -32.49 23.02 -1.74
C THR A 110 -33.55 23.83 -2.46
N VAL A 111 -33.84 23.48 -3.71
CA VAL A 111 -34.93 24.10 -4.47
C VAL A 111 -36.10 23.13 -4.42
N ALA A 112 -37.23 23.57 -3.84
CA ALA A 112 -38.49 22.84 -3.94
C ALA A 112 -38.93 22.87 -5.42
N VAL A 113 -39.23 21.69 -5.98
CA VAL A 113 -39.78 21.60 -7.32
C VAL A 113 -41.29 21.68 -7.20
N GLU A 114 -41.86 22.86 -7.46
CA GLU A 114 -43.30 22.98 -7.71
C GLU A 114 -43.58 22.39 -9.11
N GLY A 115 -44.44 21.37 -9.15
CA GLY A 115 -44.71 20.61 -10.39
C GLY A 115 -45.32 19.23 -10.19
N ALA A 116 -45.44 18.74 -8.94
CA ALA A 116 -46.40 17.70 -8.60
C ALA A 116 -47.66 18.37 -8.04
N VAL A 117 -48.82 18.07 -8.62
CA VAL A 117 -50.11 18.60 -8.18
C VAL A 117 -50.32 18.25 -6.71
N GLY A 118 -50.27 19.25 -5.82
CA GLY A 118 -50.48 19.09 -4.39
C GLY A 118 -50.24 20.39 -3.63
N PHE A 119 -51.34 20.97 -3.14
CA PHE A 119 -51.47 22.19 -2.35
C PHE A 119 -50.28 22.53 -1.42
N VAL A 120 -49.80 23.78 -1.52
CA VAL A 120 -48.96 24.43 -0.48
C VAL A 120 -49.87 25.31 0.38
N SER A 121 -49.87 25.07 1.69
CA SER A 121 -50.43 26.00 2.67
C SER A 121 -49.27 26.79 3.30
N PRO A 122 -49.31 28.12 3.36
CA PRO A 122 -48.21 28.92 3.89
C PRO A 122 -48.36 29.09 5.41
N GLY A 123 -47.49 28.43 6.17
CA GLY A 123 -47.43 28.66 7.62
C GLY A 123 -46.91 27.47 8.40
N CYS A 124 -45.61 27.15 8.27
CA CYS A 124 -44.91 26.31 9.22
C CYS A 124 -43.40 26.63 9.19
N THR A 125 -42.99 27.59 10.01
CA THR A 125 -41.63 27.69 10.55
C THR A 125 -41.45 26.55 11.56
N GLY A 126 -41.15 25.35 11.05
CA GLY A 126 -40.97 24.16 11.87
C GLY A 126 -39.93 23.25 11.23
N CYS A 127 -38.94 22.84 12.03
CA CYS A 127 -37.83 21.99 11.66
C CYS A 127 -38.29 20.74 10.89
N PHE A 128 -38.16 20.75 9.57
CA PHE A 128 -38.29 19.54 8.76
C PHE A 128 -37.07 18.67 9.01
N ASN A 129 -37.23 17.65 9.85
CA ASN A 129 -36.33 16.50 9.94
C ASN A 129 -36.34 15.77 8.59
N VAL A 130 -35.58 16.27 7.62
CA VAL A 130 -35.25 15.53 6.41
C VAL A 130 -34.31 14.42 6.87
N CYS A 131 -34.76 13.16 6.77
CA CYS A 131 -33.89 12.00 6.92
C CYS A 131 -32.88 12.04 5.77
N PHE A 132 -31.81 12.80 5.97
CA PHE A 132 -30.77 12.97 4.97
C PHE A 132 -29.97 11.67 4.95
N CYS A 133 -30.29 10.78 4.01
CA CYS A 133 -29.61 9.51 3.89
C CYS A 133 -28.10 9.78 3.67
N LEU A 134 -27.23 9.12 4.46
CA LEU A 134 -25.77 9.32 4.39
C LEU A 134 -25.22 9.25 2.95
N VAL A 135 -25.84 8.41 2.11
CA VAL A 135 -25.43 8.26 0.72
C VAL A 135 -25.74 9.50 -0.12
N GLN A 136 -26.84 10.20 0.15
CA GLN A 136 -27.17 11.48 -0.50
C GLN A 136 -26.14 12.56 -0.12
N MET A 137 -25.63 12.52 1.12
CA MET A 137 -24.57 13.40 1.60
C MET A 137 -23.25 13.15 0.92
N ASP A 138 -22.85 11.89 0.82
CA ASP A 138 -21.60 11.52 0.17
C ASP A 138 -21.59 11.95 -1.30
N LEU A 139 -22.71 11.79 -2.01
CA LEU A 139 -22.86 12.26 -3.39
C LEU A 139 -22.75 13.79 -3.51
N CYS A 140 -23.36 14.52 -2.57
CA CYS A 140 -23.23 15.97 -2.54
C CYS A 140 -21.80 16.44 -2.22
N ILE A 141 -21.10 15.76 -1.31
CA ILE A 141 -19.69 16.05 -0.98
C ILE A 141 -18.79 15.76 -2.18
N GLU A 142 -19.02 14.64 -2.87
CA GLU A 142 -18.28 14.25 -4.06
C GLU A 142 -18.46 15.26 -5.21
N ALA A 143 -19.68 15.76 -5.41
CA ALA A 143 -19.99 16.72 -6.46
C ALA A 143 -19.57 18.16 -6.12
N PHE A 144 -19.94 18.64 -4.92
CA PHE A 144 -19.92 20.06 -4.55
C PHE A 144 -18.98 20.39 -3.38
N GLY A 145 -18.52 19.39 -2.63
CA GLY A 145 -17.69 19.58 -1.45
C GLY A 145 -16.33 20.24 -1.72
N THR A 146 -15.76 20.82 -0.68
CA THR A 146 -14.40 21.38 -0.70
C THR A 146 -13.34 20.28 -0.80
N SER A 147 -12.11 20.62 -1.19
CA SER A 147 -10.98 19.66 -1.22
C SER A 147 -10.78 18.95 0.14
N LYS A 148 -11.04 19.64 1.26
CA LYS A 148 -10.98 19.07 2.61
C LYS A 148 -12.06 18.00 2.81
N GLN A 149 -13.30 18.31 2.44
CA GLN A 149 -14.44 17.38 2.59
C GLN A 149 -14.32 16.17 1.66
N LYS A 150 -13.86 16.36 0.42
CA LYS A 150 -13.63 15.25 -0.52
C LYS A 150 -12.53 14.29 -0.02
N ARG A 151 -11.46 14.83 0.59
CA ARG A 151 -10.44 13.99 1.26
C ARG A 151 -11.01 13.23 2.45
N ALA A 152 -11.82 13.87 3.28
CA ALA A 152 -12.47 13.21 4.40
C ALA A 152 -13.43 12.09 3.95
N LEU A 153 -14.21 12.32 2.89
CA LEU A 153 -15.07 11.29 2.28
C LEU A 153 -14.27 10.11 1.72
N SER A 154 -13.19 10.40 0.98
CA SER A 154 -12.30 9.37 0.43
C SER A 154 -11.67 8.52 1.55
N SER A 155 -11.23 9.16 2.65
CA SER A 155 -10.72 8.44 3.83
C SER A 155 -11.78 7.52 4.45
N ARG A 156 -13.02 7.99 4.62
CA ARG A 156 -14.13 7.17 5.14
C ARG A 156 -14.40 5.95 4.26
N ARG A 157 -14.46 6.12 2.92
CA ARG A 157 -14.68 5.01 1.98
C ARG A 157 -13.54 3.99 2.00
N MET A 158 -12.29 4.45 2.05
CA MET A 158 -11.12 3.55 2.15
C MET A 158 -11.11 2.76 3.46
N ASN A 159 -11.47 3.38 4.59
CA ASN A 159 -11.55 2.70 5.88
C ASN A 159 -12.68 1.65 5.90
N ALA A 160 -13.83 1.94 5.28
CA ALA A 160 -14.95 0.99 5.18
C ALA A 160 -14.60 -0.23 4.32
N VAL A 161 -14.04 -0.01 3.13
CA VAL A 161 -13.60 -1.10 2.24
C VAL A 161 -12.47 -1.91 2.87
N GLY A 162 -11.55 -1.26 3.59
CA GLY A 162 -10.53 -1.93 4.38
C GLY A 162 -11.16 -2.86 5.44
N ASN A 163 -12.20 -2.41 6.15
CA ASN A 163 -12.88 -3.19 7.16
C ASN A 163 -13.71 -4.35 6.55
N ASP A 164 -14.37 -4.16 5.41
CA ASP A 164 -15.14 -5.23 4.75
C ASP A 164 -14.24 -6.30 4.14
N ILE A 165 -13.11 -5.91 3.54
CA ILE A 165 -12.10 -6.86 3.03
C ILE A 165 -11.45 -7.60 4.19
N VAL A 166 -11.11 -6.90 5.27
CA VAL A 166 -10.55 -7.51 6.49
C VAL A 166 -11.57 -8.44 7.13
N ASN A 167 -12.82 -8.03 7.32
CA ASN A 167 -13.87 -8.86 7.90
C ASN A 167 -14.20 -10.04 6.99
N THR A 168 -14.33 -9.86 5.68
CA THR A 168 -14.55 -10.97 4.75
C THR A 168 -13.36 -11.94 4.74
N ALA A 169 -12.13 -11.44 4.80
CA ALA A 169 -10.94 -12.28 4.92
C ALA A 169 -10.89 -12.99 6.27
N VAL A 170 -11.30 -12.35 7.36
CA VAL A 170 -11.38 -12.91 8.71
C VAL A 170 -12.51 -13.93 8.84
N THR A 171 -13.68 -13.69 8.25
CA THR A 171 -14.81 -14.63 8.22
C THR A 171 -14.50 -15.82 7.31
N LYS A 172 -13.84 -15.59 6.18
CA LYS A 172 -13.37 -16.67 5.29
C LYS A 172 -12.22 -17.46 5.91
N ALA A 173 -11.33 -16.81 6.66
CA ALA A 173 -10.30 -17.48 7.44
C ALA A 173 -10.92 -18.24 8.62
N ALA A 174 -11.88 -17.67 9.35
CA ALA A 174 -12.58 -18.33 10.45
C ALA A 174 -13.40 -19.53 9.96
N ALA A 175 -14.10 -19.42 8.83
CA ALA A 175 -14.82 -20.53 8.22
C ALA A 175 -13.87 -21.67 7.80
N ASN A 176 -12.71 -21.33 7.21
CA ASN A 176 -11.70 -22.32 6.83
C ASN A 176 -10.94 -22.92 8.04
N VAL A 177 -10.86 -22.19 9.16
CA VAL A 177 -10.17 -22.60 10.39
C VAL A 177 -11.06 -23.47 11.29
N ILE A 178 -12.37 -23.20 11.35
CA ILE A 178 -13.34 -23.97 12.14
C ILE A 178 -13.53 -25.39 11.56
N ASP A 179 -13.49 -25.56 10.23
CA ASP A 179 -13.59 -26.88 9.60
C ASP A 179 -12.28 -27.70 9.66
N ALA A 180 -11.12 -27.07 9.89
CA ALA A 180 -9.82 -27.74 9.69
C ALA A 180 -8.97 -27.98 10.95
N LYS A 181 -8.95 -27.12 11.97
CA LYS A 181 -8.05 -27.31 13.15
C LYS A 181 -8.39 -26.37 14.31
N GLY A 182 -8.71 -26.95 15.47
CA GLY A 182 -9.04 -26.24 16.70
C GLY A 182 -7.93 -25.33 17.24
N VAL A 183 -8.35 -24.37 18.07
CA VAL A 183 -7.62 -23.20 18.61
C VAL A 183 -6.25 -23.51 19.22
N THR A 184 -5.99 -24.73 19.65
CA THR A 184 -4.69 -25.17 20.20
C THR A 184 -3.59 -25.35 19.16
N ALA A 185 -3.91 -25.54 17.86
CA ALA A 185 -2.91 -25.62 16.79
C ALA A 185 -2.36 -24.23 16.39
N LEU A 186 -3.18 -23.18 16.54
CA LEU A 186 -2.84 -21.82 16.13
C LEU A 186 -1.69 -21.21 16.94
N MET A 187 -1.52 -21.61 18.21
CA MET A 187 -0.41 -21.12 19.04
C MET A 187 0.95 -21.73 18.63
N GLN A 188 0.96 -22.87 17.92
CA GLN A 188 2.17 -23.47 17.37
C GLN A 188 2.46 -23.00 15.93
N ASP A 189 1.42 -22.67 15.14
CA ASP A 189 1.59 -22.22 13.75
C ASP A 189 2.11 -20.78 13.63
N MET A 190 1.88 -19.90 14.61
CA MET A 190 2.49 -18.56 14.63
C MET A 190 4.03 -18.59 14.69
N ALA A 191 4.63 -19.68 15.15
CA ALA A 191 6.09 -19.87 15.15
C ALA A 191 6.59 -20.56 13.86
N GLN A 192 5.72 -21.18 13.06
CA GLN A 192 6.07 -21.87 11.82
C GLN A 192 5.84 -21.04 10.54
N ASP A 193 4.95 -20.05 10.58
CA ASP A 193 4.69 -19.17 9.43
C ASP A 193 5.94 -18.37 9.00
N ASP A 194 6.87 -18.11 9.93
CA ASP A 194 8.14 -17.42 9.64
C ASP A 194 9.20 -18.28 8.92
N VAL A 195 9.05 -19.62 8.93
CA VAL A 195 10.04 -20.57 8.38
C VAL A 195 9.70 -20.99 6.95
N GLN A 196 8.41 -21.18 6.62
CA GLN A 196 8.01 -21.55 5.25
C GLN A 196 8.09 -20.37 4.26
N ASN A 197 8.01 -19.14 4.75
CA ASN A 197 8.01 -17.94 3.91
C ASN A 197 9.40 -17.55 3.38
N ILE A 198 10.51 -18.05 3.95
CA ILE A 198 11.88 -17.64 3.57
C ILE A 198 12.20 -17.94 2.11
N SER A 199 11.70 -19.06 1.57
CA SER A 199 11.98 -19.51 0.19
C SER A 199 11.50 -18.52 -0.89
N ALA A 200 10.36 -17.84 -0.64
CA ALA A 200 9.81 -16.82 -1.54
C ALA A 200 10.63 -15.51 -1.56
N PHE A 201 11.59 -15.36 -0.65
CA PHE A 201 12.37 -14.15 -0.44
C PHE A 201 13.86 -14.31 -0.80
N LEU A 202 14.26 -15.45 -1.34
CA LEU A 202 15.63 -15.65 -1.79
C LEU A 202 15.86 -15.01 -3.18
N PRO A 203 17.08 -14.52 -3.47
CA PRO A 203 17.49 -14.27 -4.83
C PRO A 203 17.31 -15.53 -5.70
N PRO A 204 17.07 -15.38 -7.02
CA PRO A 204 16.99 -16.52 -7.94
C PRO A 204 18.19 -17.47 -7.78
N CYS A 205 17.89 -18.75 -7.53
CA CYS A 205 18.90 -19.79 -7.32
C CYS A 205 18.98 -20.68 -8.56
N HIS A 206 20.16 -20.76 -9.17
CA HIS A 206 20.45 -21.62 -10.33
C HIS A 206 21.15 -22.88 -9.82
N GLU A 207 20.39 -23.94 -9.52
CA GLU A 207 20.90 -25.17 -8.88
C GLU A 207 21.81 -25.99 -9.80
N ASP A 208 21.70 -25.78 -11.11
CA ASP A 208 22.45 -26.40 -12.20
C ASP A 208 23.79 -25.70 -12.51
N ALA A 209 24.18 -24.73 -11.68
CA ALA A 209 25.42 -23.99 -11.87
C ALA A 209 26.68 -24.83 -11.62
N ASP A 210 27.61 -24.81 -12.58
CA ASP A 210 28.92 -25.46 -12.48
C ASP A 210 29.95 -24.66 -11.64
N ARG A 211 29.65 -23.40 -11.31
CA ARG A 211 30.50 -22.50 -10.53
C ARG A 211 29.71 -21.81 -9.42
N PRO A 212 30.29 -21.57 -8.23
CA PRO A 212 29.63 -20.83 -7.14
C PRO A 212 29.08 -19.46 -7.58
N GLU A 213 29.82 -18.77 -8.46
CA GLU A 213 29.45 -17.48 -9.07
C GLU A 213 28.11 -17.50 -9.81
N HIS A 214 27.73 -18.65 -10.36
CA HIS A 214 26.54 -18.79 -11.20
C HIS A 214 25.31 -19.28 -10.43
N VAL A 215 25.47 -19.77 -9.20
CA VAL A 215 24.34 -20.18 -8.34
C VAL A 215 23.46 -18.98 -8.01
N TYR A 216 24.08 -17.85 -7.68
CA TYR A 216 23.41 -16.55 -7.50
C TYR A 216 24.08 -15.54 -8.43
N LYS A 217 23.55 -15.39 -9.65
CA LYS A 217 24.17 -14.51 -10.65
C LYS A 217 24.18 -13.06 -10.16
N PHE A 218 25.29 -12.37 -10.41
CA PHE A 218 25.44 -10.96 -10.03
C PHE A 218 24.33 -10.09 -10.65
N GLU A 219 23.96 -10.35 -11.90
CA GLU A 219 22.93 -9.60 -12.64
C GLU A 219 21.53 -9.71 -12.02
N ASP A 220 21.23 -10.81 -11.32
CA ASP A 220 19.96 -11.00 -10.60
C ASP A 220 19.90 -10.16 -9.31
N ILE A 221 21.07 -9.80 -8.77
CA ILE A 221 21.21 -8.96 -7.58
C ILE A 221 21.24 -7.49 -8.01
N LEU A 222 22.12 -7.14 -8.94
CA LEU A 222 22.31 -5.80 -9.51
C LEU A 222 22.32 -5.89 -11.05
N SER A 223 21.27 -5.38 -11.68
CA SER A 223 21.21 -5.30 -13.14
C SER A 223 22.29 -4.34 -13.68
N PRO A 224 22.72 -4.48 -14.95
CA PRO A 224 23.77 -3.62 -15.52
C PRO A 224 23.48 -2.11 -15.40
N ALA A 225 22.22 -1.70 -15.57
CA ALA A 225 21.82 -0.30 -15.44
C ALA A 225 21.87 0.20 -13.98
N GLU A 226 21.51 -0.66 -13.03
CA GLU A 226 21.63 -0.35 -11.59
C GLU A 226 23.09 -0.27 -11.19
N TYR A 227 23.92 -1.22 -11.63
CA TYR A 227 25.35 -1.26 -11.36
C TYR A 227 26.08 -0.02 -11.90
N GLU A 228 25.74 0.44 -13.12
CA GLU A 228 26.35 1.65 -13.67
C GLU A 228 25.94 2.92 -12.92
N ALA A 229 24.70 2.98 -12.43
CA ALA A 229 24.25 4.11 -11.62
C ALA A 229 25.00 4.25 -10.28
N LEU A 230 25.67 3.20 -9.81
CA LEU A 230 26.47 3.22 -8.58
C LEU A 230 27.85 3.87 -8.76
N ARG A 231 28.31 4.12 -10.00
CA ARG A 231 29.65 4.65 -10.28
C ARG A 231 29.98 5.91 -9.50
N VAL A 232 29.11 6.92 -9.60
CA VAL A 232 29.31 8.23 -8.97
C VAL A 232 29.24 8.14 -7.44
N PRO A 233 28.17 7.59 -6.82
CA PRO A 233 28.09 7.57 -5.36
C PRO A 233 29.17 6.67 -4.71
N ALA A 234 29.58 5.59 -5.37
CA ALA A 234 30.61 4.68 -4.85
C ALA A 234 32.04 5.22 -5.01
N ALA A 235 32.29 6.21 -5.88
CA ALA A 235 33.62 6.81 -6.04
C ALA A 235 34.17 7.41 -4.73
N THR A 236 33.27 7.85 -3.84
CA THR A 236 33.63 8.33 -2.50
C THR A 236 34.21 7.23 -1.62
N LEU A 237 33.80 5.98 -1.82
CA LEU A 237 34.33 4.81 -1.12
C LEU A 237 35.62 4.29 -1.77
N ALA A 238 35.72 4.39 -3.10
CA ALA A 238 36.90 3.92 -3.84
C ALA A 238 38.18 4.74 -3.54
N ASN A 239 38.02 6.02 -3.20
CA ASN A 239 39.12 6.97 -2.98
C ASN A 239 39.24 7.41 -1.51
N ILE A 240 38.70 6.60 -0.59
CA ILE A 240 38.63 6.96 0.83
C ILE A 240 40.03 6.99 1.45
N THR A 241 40.38 8.04 2.19
CA THR A 241 41.65 8.13 2.92
C THR A 241 41.52 7.51 4.32
N ALA A 242 42.65 7.14 4.93
CA ALA A 242 42.66 6.55 6.28
C ALA A 242 42.04 7.48 7.35
N GLU A 243 42.21 8.80 7.18
CA GLU A 243 41.63 9.83 8.04
C GLU A 243 40.10 9.92 7.86
N GLU A 244 39.62 9.85 6.62
CA GLU A 244 38.17 9.85 6.33
C GLU A 244 37.49 8.57 6.83
N MET A 245 38.20 7.43 6.82
CA MET A 245 37.71 6.17 7.39
C MET A 245 37.54 6.25 8.91
N ALA A 246 38.51 6.86 9.61
CA ALA A 246 38.43 7.03 11.06
C ALA A 246 37.24 7.92 11.45
N LYS A 247 37.05 9.03 10.73
CA LYS A 247 35.89 9.92 10.92
C LYS A 247 34.56 9.20 10.66
N ARG A 248 34.47 8.42 9.59
CA ARG A 248 33.24 7.65 9.26
C ARG A 248 32.93 6.53 10.24
N ALA A 249 33.97 5.93 10.83
CA ALA A 249 33.80 4.95 11.89
C ALA A 249 33.27 5.59 13.18
N GLU A 250 33.72 6.81 13.51
CA GLU A 250 33.25 7.58 14.67
C GLU A 250 31.81 8.09 14.48
N GLU A 251 31.47 8.56 13.29
CA GLU A 251 30.10 8.98 12.93
C GLU A 251 29.10 7.80 12.80
N ARG A 252 29.58 6.54 12.89
CA ARG A 252 28.81 5.30 12.58
C ARG A 252 28.02 5.43 11.28
N SER A 253 28.61 6.11 10.30
CA SER A 253 27.92 6.43 9.06
C SER A 253 27.80 5.23 8.12
N HIS A 254 28.59 4.18 8.33
CA HIS A 254 28.56 2.93 7.59
C HIS A 254 28.52 1.71 8.52
N CYS A 255 28.04 0.59 8.00
CA CYS A 255 28.01 -0.70 8.70
C CYS A 255 29.42 -1.27 8.94
N SER A 256 29.56 -2.10 10.00
CA SER A 256 30.86 -2.64 10.41
C SER A 256 31.51 -3.50 9.33
N PHE A 257 30.73 -4.31 8.61
CA PHE A 257 31.20 -5.07 7.46
C PHE A 257 31.89 -4.20 6.41
N VAL A 258 31.30 -3.05 6.07
CA VAL A 258 31.87 -2.15 5.04
C VAL A 258 33.15 -1.51 5.55
N LEU A 259 33.20 -1.11 6.82
CA LEU A 259 34.41 -0.53 7.41
C LEU A 259 35.57 -1.53 7.47
N GLU A 260 35.28 -2.81 7.69
CA GLU A 260 36.29 -3.88 7.63
C GLU A 260 36.78 -4.11 6.21
N GLU A 261 35.86 -4.20 5.23
CA GLU A 261 36.22 -4.46 3.83
C GLU A 261 36.94 -3.30 3.14
N LEU A 262 36.70 -2.05 3.57
CA LEU A 262 37.41 -0.88 3.06
C LEU A 262 38.91 -0.90 3.39
N LYS A 263 39.34 -1.63 4.41
CA LYS A 263 40.76 -1.84 4.74
C LYS A 263 41.46 -2.73 3.72
N PHE A 264 40.70 -3.57 3.01
CA PHE A 264 41.18 -4.57 2.07
C PHE A 264 40.73 -4.25 0.64
N LEU A 265 40.80 -2.98 0.24
CA LEU A 265 40.52 -2.57 -1.13
C LEU A 265 41.63 -3.05 -2.09
N PRO A 266 41.27 -3.61 -3.26
CA PRO A 266 42.24 -3.98 -4.29
C PRO A 266 43.06 -2.79 -4.78
N THR A 267 44.31 -3.05 -5.19
CA THR A 267 45.16 -2.06 -5.85
C THR A 267 44.72 -1.79 -7.30
N ASP A 268 44.15 -2.80 -7.96
CA ASP A 268 43.63 -2.67 -9.33
C ASP A 268 42.41 -1.74 -9.37
N GLU A 269 42.43 -0.76 -10.27
CA GLU A 269 41.41 0.29 -10.34
C GLU A 269 40.01 -0.26 -10.62
N LYS A 270 39.89 -1.21 -11.56
CA LYS A 270 38.60 -1.80 -11.94
C LYS A 270 38.03 -2.65 -10.82
N SER A 271 38.86 -3.47 -10.20
CA SER A 271 38.48 -4.33 -9.07
C SER A 271 38.12 -3.51 -7.84
N ARG A 272 38.84 -2.41 -7.61
CA ARG A 272 38.54 -1.45 -6.54
C ARG A 272 37.21 -0.74 -6.75
N ASP A 273 36.95 -0.24 -7.96
CA ASP A 273 35.66 0.37 -8.32
C ASP A 273 34.52 -0.65 -8.16
N HIS A 274 34.69 -1.87 -8.65
CA HIS A 274 33.71 -2.94 -8.49
C HIS A 274 33.40 -3.23 -7.02
N LYS A 275 34.44 -3.41 -6.19
CA LYS A 275 34.28 -3.64 -4.75
C LYS A 275 33.59 -2.45 -4.07
N ALA A 276 33.98 -1.22 -4.39
CA ALA A 276 33.36 -0.01 -3.85
C ALA A 276 31.87 0.11 -4.19
N ARG A 277 31.48 -0.18 -5.44
CA ARG A 277 30.06 -0.19 -5.86
C ARG A 277 29.26 -1.24 -5.10
N CYS A 278 29.80 -2.45 -4.94
CA CYS A 278 29.15 -3.51 -4.19
C CYS A 278 29.00 -3.14 -2.70
N LEU A 279 30.05 -2.61 -2.07
CA LEU A 279 30.01 -2.14 -0.68
C LEU A 279 29.00 -1.02 -0.47
N TRP A 280 28.93 -0.05 -1.39
CA TRP A 280 27.96 1.03 -1.32
C TRP A 280 26.52 0.51 -1.34
N PHE A 281 26.22 -0.44 -2.24
CA PHE A 281 24.89 -1.02 -2.34
C PHE A 281 24.56 -1.89 -1.12
N LEU A 282 25.53 -2.66 -0.61
CA LEU A 282 25.40 -3.44 0.61
C LEU A 282 25.05 -2.55 1.82
N ASP A 283 25.80 -1.47 2.01
CA ASP A 283 25.54 -0.49 3.08
C ASP A 283 24.14 0.12 2.97
N THR A 284 23.73 0.44 1.74
CA THR A 284 22.40 0.99 1.45
C THR A 284 21.29 -0.01 1.81
N LEU A 285 21.45 -1.29 1.47
CA LEU A 285 20.49 -2.35 1.83
C LEU A 285 20.37 -2.50 3.35
N ILE A 286 21.49 -2.53 4.07
CA ILE A 286 21.52 -2.63 5.53
C ILE A 286 20.82 -1.41 6.15
N LYS A 287 21.17 -0.19 5.75
CA LYS A 287 20.50 1.04 6.21
C LYS A 287 19.01 1.03 5.91
N PHE A 288 18.64 0.61 4.69
CA PHE A 288 17.24 0.52 4.28
C PHE A 288 16.47 -0.42 5.20
N SER A 289 17.00 -1.61 5.52
CA SER A 289 16.37 -2.60 6.42
C SER A 289 16.03 -2.08 7.83
N GLN A 290 16.72 -1.04 8.28
CA GLN A 290 16.52 -0.45 9.61
C GLN A 290 15.31 0.50 9.63
N LEU A 291 14.82 0.94 8.46
CA LEU A 291 13.63 1.76 8.34
C LEU A 291 12.38 0.92 8.59
N LYS A 292 11.64 1.20 9.67
CA LYS A 292 10.35 0.52 9.91
C LYS A 292 9.29 1.02 8.92
N MET A 293 8.98 2.31 8.97
CA MET A 293 7.98 2.96 8.12
C MET A 293 8.63 4.00 7.20
N ILE A 294 8.33 3.95 5.91
CA ILE A 294 8.89 4.88 4.92
C ILE A 294 7.91 6.02 4.69
N LYS A 295 8.18 7.13 5.39
CA LYS A 295 7.36 8.36 5.32
C LYS A 295 7.87 9.37 4.28
N LYS A 296 9.15 9.27 3.90
CA LYS A 296 9.82 10.22 3.01
C LYS A 296 9.78 9.70 1.57
N LYS A 297 9.64 10.63 0.61
CA LYS A 297 9.73 10.32 -0.82
C LYS A 297 11.10 9.76 -1.21
N HIS A 298 12.17 10.17 -0.51
CA HIS A 298 13.56 9.75 -0.75
C HIS A 298 14.16 9.22 0.56
N PRO A 299 13.96 7.93 0.89
CA PRO A 299 14.34 7.37 2.18
C PRO A 299 15.86 7.32 2.40
N MET A 300 16.65 7.19 1.33
CA MET A 300 18.11 7.08 1.36
C MET A 300 18.83 8.43 1.11
N GLY A 301 18.10 9.54 1.07
CA GLY A 301 18.66 10.87 0.80
C GLY A 301 18.85 11.17 -0.70
N PRO A 302 19.31 12.39 -1.04
CA PRO A 302 19.47 12.85 -2.41
C PRO A 302 20.67 12.19 -3.14
N GLU A 303 21.68 11.75 -2.39
CA GLU A 303 22.87 11.08 -2.92
C GLU A 303 22.58 9.69 -3.51
N CYS A 304 21.42 9.10 -3.18
CA CYS A 304 21.02 7.79 -3.68
C CYS A 304 20.43 7.93 -5.10
N PRO A 305 20.99 7.23 -6.12
CA PRO A 305 20.46 7.27 -7.46
C PRO A 305 18.98 6.84 -7.53
N HIS A 306 18.18 7.56 -8.31
CA HIS A 306 16.73 7.30 -8.40
C HIS A 306 16.41 5.85 -8.82
N ILE A 307 17.23 5.24 -9.68
CA ILE A 307 17.03 3.84 -10.11
C ILE A 307 17.16 2.86 -8.93
N ILE A 308 18.13 3.08 -8.05
CA ILE A 308 18.34 2.29 -6.84
C ILE A 308 17.21 2.51 -5.84
N SER A 309 16.85 3.77 -5.58
CA SER A 309 15.72 4.11 -4.72
C SER A 309 14.43 3.45 -5.19
N ARG A 310 14.17 3.43 -6.51
CA ARG A 310 13.03 2.73 -7.11
C ARG A 310 13.11 1.21 -6.90
N LYS A 311 14.27 0.58 -7.08
CA LYS A 311 14.48 -0.85 -6.80
C LYS A 311 14.15 -1.17 -5.35
N LEU A 312 14.66 -0.36 -4.41
CA LEU A 312 14.43 -0.58 -2.98
C LEU A 312 12.94 -0.54 -2.62
N MET A 313 12.25 0.51 -3.06
CA MET A 313 10.82 0.72 -2.82
C MET A 313 9.92 -0.28 -3.55
N LYS A 314 10.38 -0.90 -4.63
CA LYS A 314 9.58 -1.88 -5.38
C LYS A 314 9.76 -3.30 -4.82
N ASN A 315 10.98 -3.66 -4.45
CA ASN A 315 11.34 -5.05 -4.19
C ASN A 315 11.42 -5.40 -2.70
N PHE A 316 11.62 -4.42 -1.83
CA PHE A 316 11.90 -4.62 -0.40
C PHE A 316 10.94 -3.86 0.53
N THR A 317 9.78 -3.44 0.03
CA THR A 317 8.72 -2.87 0.86
C THR A 317 7.39 -3.57 0.61
N SER A 318 6.55 -3.57 1.63
CA SER A 318 5.16 -4.00 1.57
C SER A 318 4.25 -2.80 1.84
N LEU A 319 3.15 -2.69 1.11
CA LEU A 319 2.14 -1.68 1.38
C LEU A 319 1.36 -2.09 2.63
N THR A 320 1.21 -1.15 3.56
CA THR A 320 0.42 -1.28 4.78
C THR A 320 -0.57 -0.13 4.86
N TYR A 321 -1.75 -0.41 5.40
CA TYR A 321 -2.77 0.59 5.65
C TYR A 321 -2.74 0.99 7.12
N ASN A 322 -2.21 2.18 7.41
CA ASN A 322 -2.13 2.72 8.76
C ASN A 322 -2.67 4.16 8.76
N ASP A 323 -3.47 4.49 9.77
CA ASP A 323 -4.02 5.84 10.00
C ASP A 323 -4.72 6.45 8.75
N GLY A 324 -5.49 5.65 8.01
CA GLY A 324 -6.23 6.12 6.83
C GLY A 324 -5.36 6.38 5.60
N SER A 325 -4.08 6.00 5.62
CA SER A 325 -3.11 6.20 4.54
C SER A 325 -2.36 4.92 4.16
N ILE A 326 -2.18 4.70 2.86
CA ILE A 326 -1.33 3.62 2.36
C ILE A 326 0.12 4.07 2.50
N GLN A 327 0.93 3.32 3.25
CA GLN A 327 2.35 3.60 3.47
C GLN A 327 3.20 2.37 3.17
N ASN A 328 4.48 2.60 2.87
CA ASN A 328 5.46 1.52 2.69
C ASN A 328 6.06 1.13 4.04
N LEU A 329 6.00 -0.16 4.37
CA LEU A 329 6.57 -0.79 5.56
C LEU A 329 7.60 -1.83 5.15
N ILE A 330 8.68 -1.92 5.93
CA ILE A 330 9.62 -3.03 5.85
C ILE A 330 9.21 -4.08 6.89
N SER A 331 8.42 -5.06 6.45
CA SER A 331 7.97 -6.19 7.25
C SER A 331 9.14 -7.13 7.62
N ALA A 332 8.91 -8.06 8.54
CA ALA A 332 9.90 -9.09 8.89
C ALA A 332 10.31 -9.96 7.67
N SER A 333 9.37 -10.25 6.77
CA SER A 333 9.64 -10.93 5.51
C SER A 333 10.51 -10.09 4.56
N MET A 334 10.23 -8.79 4.42
CA MET A 334 11.09 -7.90 3.62
C MET A 334 12.48 -7.77 4.22
N LYS A 335 12.61 -7.76 5.55
CA LYS A 335 13.93 -7.83 6.20
C LYS A 335 14.68 -9.10 5.84
N ALA A 336 14.02 -10.26 5.90
CA ALA A 336 14.63 -11.53 5.51
C ALA A 336 15.08 -11.52 4.04
N LYS A 337 14.27 -10.94 3.15
CA LYS A 337 14.61 -10.72 1.74
C LYS A 337 15.87 -9.85 1.59
N ILE A 338 15.90 -8.70 2.26
CA ILE A 338 17.07 -7.81 2.23
C ILE A 338 18.32 -8.55 2.73
N THR A 339 18.21 -9.30 3.82
CA THR A 339 19.31 -10.10 4.36
C THR A 339 19.82 -11.13 3.38
N ALA A 340 18.94 -11.84 2.66
CA ALA A 340 19.35 -12.80 1.66
C ALA A 340 20.14 -12.14 0.52
N TYR A 341 19.69 -10.96 0.06
CA TYR A 341 20.41 -10.16 -0.95
C TYR A 341 21.75 -9.61 -0.43
N VAL A 342 21.81 -9.17 0.83
CA VAL A 342 23.04 -8.71 1.48
C VAL A 342 24.07 -9.83 1.56
N ILE A 343 23.67 -11.03 2.00
CA ILE A 343 24.56 -12.19 2.05
C ILE A 343 25.03 -12.56 0.64
N ALA A 344 24.13 -12.63 -0.34
CA ALA A 344 24.48 -12.95 -1.72
C ALA A 344 25.49 -11.94 -2.31
N LEU A 345 25.32 -10.65 -2.03
CA LEU A 345 26.26 -9.62 -2.45
C LEU A 345 27.60 -9.73 -1.72
N ALA A 346 27.60 -10.00 -0.41
CA ALA A 346 28.81 -10.20 0.37
C ALA A 346 29.63 -11.41 -0.12
N LEU A 347 28.97 -12.47 -0.62
CA LEU A 347 29.63 -13.60 -1.25
C LEU A 347 30.37 -13.19 -2.53
N HIS A 348 29.79 -12.32 -3.36
CA HIS A 348 30.48 -11.78 -4.54
C HIS A 348 31.66 -10.87 -4.19
N ILE A 349 31.61 -10.19 -3.03
CA ILE A 349 32.71 -9.33 -2.56
C ILE A 349 33.89 -10.17 -2.03
N ASN A 350 33.60 -11.25 -1.31
CA ASN A 350 34.59 -12.02 -0.52
C ASN A 350 34.79 -13.45 -1.04
N ASN A 351 34.94 -13.62 -2.36
CA ASN A 351 35.27 -14.92 -2.98
C ASN A 351 34.39 -16.09 -2.49
N PHE A 352 33.08 -15.88 -2.40
CA PHE A 352 32.07 -16.85 -1.99
C PHE A 352 32.16 -17.34 -0.54
N GLN A 353 32.77 -16.53 0.33
CA GLN A 353 32.78 -16.73 1.78
C GLN A 353 32.50 -15.41 2.49
N THR A 354 31.66 -15.41 3.54
CA THR A 354 31.36 -14.19 4.29
C THR A 354 31.14 -14.47 5.77
N ASP A 355 31.47 -13.51 6.63
CA ASP A 355 31.25 -13.59 8.07
C ASP A 355 29.80 -13.23 8.42
N LEU A 356 29.03 -14.24 8.81
CA LEU A 356 27.64 -14.08 9.17
C LEU A 356 27.48 -13.37 10.52
N THR A 357 28.47 -13.44 11.42
CA THR A 357 28.40 -12.77 12.73
C THR A 357 28.48 -11.25 12.56
N VAL A 358 29.35 -10.75 11.68
CA VAL A 358 29.46 -9.31 11.39
C VAL A 358 28.16 -8.79 10.75
N LEU A 359 27.66 -9.49 9.73
CA LEU A 359 26.41 -9.13 9.06
C LEU A 359 25.18 -9.20 9.99
N GLN A 360 25.15 -10.16 10.92
CA GLN A 360 24.09 -10.28 11.93
C GLN A 360 24.00 -9.01 12.79
N ASN A 361 25.14 -8.53 13.27
CA ASN A 361 25.22 -7.35 14.13
C ASN A 361 24.76 -6.10 13.37
N ASP A 362 25.19 -5.93 12.13
CA ASP A 362 24.82 -4.80 11.28
C ASP A 362 23.32 -4.78 10.92
N LEU A 363 22.75 -5.95 10.64
CA LEU A 363 21.33 -6.12 10.30
C LEU A 363 20.42 -6.13 11.53
N LYS A 364 20.99 -6.20 12.75
CA LYS A 364 20.27 -6.30 14.03
C LYS A 364 19.27 -7.46 14.05
N LEU A 365 19.74 -8.64 13.60
CA LEU A 365 18.94 -9.86 13.53
C LEU A 365 19.30 -10.84 14.64
N PRO A 366 18.35 -11.68 15.08
CA PRO A 366 18.69 -12.80 15.94
C PRO A 366 19.54 -13.81 15.15
N GLU A 367 20.48 -14.42 15.84
CA GLU A 367 21.45 -15.39 15.28
C GLU A 367 20.77 -16.56 14.57
N SER A 368 19.66 -17.08 15.12
CA SER A 368 18.86 -18.13 14.47
C SER A 368 18.38 -17.70 13.08
N ARG A 369 17.90 -16.47 12.95
CA ARG A 369 17.29 -15.97 11.70
C ARG A 369 18.31 -15.83 10.58
N ILE A 370 19.50 -15.28 10.85
CA ILE A 370 20.53 -15.17 9.82
C ILE A 370 21.04 -16.55 9.39
N LEU A 371 21.13 -17.51 10.32
CA LEU A 371 21.52 -18.88 10.01
C LEU A 371 20.46 -19.62 9.20
N ASP A 372 19.17 -19.40 9.49
CA ASP A 372 18.09 -20.01 8.72
C ASP A 372 18.07 -19.46 7.28
N ILE A 373 18.33 -18.16 7.11
CA ILE A 373 18.48 -17.55 5.78
C ILE A 373 19.73 -18.08 5.07
N ALA A 374 20.87 -18.21 5.76
CA ALA A 374 22.09 -18.78 5.19
C ALA A 374 21.91 -20.23 4.73
N LYS A 375 21.19 -21.06 5.52
CA LYS A 375 20.83 -22.42 5.14
C LYS A 375 19.86 -22.44 3.94
N ALA A 376 18.88 -21.54 3.93
CA ALA A 376 17.95 -21.39 2.82
C ALA A 376 18.70 -21.00 1.52
N LEU A 377 19.75 -20.18 1.64
CA LEU A 377 20.68 -19.85 0.56
C LEU A 377 21.65 -20.99 0.18
N ARG A 378 21.51 -22.19 0.75
CA ARG A 378 22.39 -23.35 0.50
C ARG A 378 23.86 -23.11 0.90
N LEU A 379 24.12 -22.25 1.89
CA LEU A 379 25.47 -22.01 2.37
C LEU A 379 25.91 -23.09 3.36
N ARG A 380 27.18 -23.49 3.28
CA ARG A 380 27.84 -24.25 4.35
C ARG A 380 28.25 -23.28 5.44
N VAL A 381 27.78 -23.51 6.66
CA VAL A 381 28.15 -22.70 7.83
C VAL A 381 29.24 -23.43 8.62
N SER A 382 30.41 -22.82 8.75
CA SER A 382 31.51 -23.29 9.59
C SER A 382 31.75 -22.33 10.75
N LYS A 383 32.35 -22.82 11.84
CA LYS A 383 32.84 -21.97 12.94
C LYS A 383 34.31 -21.69 12.70
N ALA A 384 34.69 -20.43 12.59
CA ALA A 384 36.08 -20.02 12.66
C ALA A 384 36.51 -20.05 14.13
N LYS A 385 37.58 -20.79 14.45
CA LYS A 385 38.24 -20.67 15.76
C LYS A 385 39.02 -19.36 15.74
N GLY A 386 38.76 -18.48 16.69
CA GLY A 386 39.58 -17.30 16.92
C GLY A 386 41.04 -17.70 17.16
N VAL A 387 41.96 -16.82 16.81
CA VAL A 387 43.37 -16.94 17.21
C VAL A 387 43.42 -16.96 18.74
N PRO A 388 44.09 -17.93 19.39
CA PRO A 388 44.15 -17.97 20.85
C PRO A 388 44.95 -16.77 21.36
N GLY A 389 44.31 -15.81 22.05
CA GLY A 389 45.02 -14.73 22.73
C GLY A 389 44.39 -13.34 22.77
N LEU A 390 43.20 -13.11 22.20
CA LEU A 390 42.49 -11.82 22.30
C LEU A 390 41.08 -12.03 22.86
N GLU A 391 40.73 -11.25 23.89
CA GLU A 391 39.59 -11.41 24.81
C GLU A 391 38.18 -11.22 24.21
N ASN A 392 37.95 -11.60 22.96
CA ASN A 392 36.60 -11.63 22.40
C ASN A 392 36.38 -12.95 21.65
N ASP A 393 36.13 -14.01 22.43
CA ASP A 393 35.88 -15.39 22.00
C ASP A 393 34.48 -15.54 21.34
N GLN A 394 34.10 -14.59 20.49
CA GLN A 394 32.94 -14.75 19.62
C GLN A 394 33.33 -15.77 18.56
N ASN A 395 32.77 -16.98 18.66
CA ASN A 395 32.91 -17.99 17.61
C ASN A 395 32.29 -17.46 16.31
N HIS A 396 33.09 -16.81 15.47
CA HIS A 396 32.68 -16.27 14.19
C HIS A 396 32.14 -17.39 13.29
N LYS A 397 31.02 -17.12 12.64
CA LYS A 397 30.36 -18.09 11.76
C LYS A 397 30.57 -17.68 10.32
N LEU A 398 31.29 -18.50 9.57
CA LEU A 398 31.55 -18.25 8.16
C LEU A 398 30.51 -18.99 7.32
N GLY A 399 29.81 -18.25 6.47
CA GLY A 399 28.95 -18.80 5.42
C GLY A 399 29.77 -18.93 4.14
N THR A 400 29.88 -20.14 3.59
CA THR A 400 30.61 -20.41 2.34
C THR A 400 29.67 -21.04 1.30
N LEU A 401 29.65 -20.47 0.09
CA LEU A 401 28.95 -21.05 -1.05
C LEU A 401 29.93 -21.93 -1.84
N SER A 402 29.68 -23.22 -1.87
CA SER A 402 30.59 -24.19 -2.48
C SER A 402 29.84 -25.37 -3.06
N LEU A 403 30.25 -25.81 -4.25
CA LEU A 403 29.67 -26.94 -4.95
C LEU A 403 30.30 -28.27 -4.47
N PRO A 404 29.55 -29.39 -4.44
CA PRO A 404 28.10 -29.47 -4.69
C PRO A 404 27.29 -28.80 -3.57
N LEU A 405 26.10 -28.29 -3.91
CA LEU A 405 25.22 -27.61 -2.96
C LEU A 405 24.75 -28.57 -1.85
N PRO A 406 24.67 -28.14 -0.58
CA PRO A 406 24.10 -28.95 0.49
C PRO A 406 22.64 -29.36 0.20
N MET A 407 22.32 -30.64 0.42
CA MET A 407 20.95 -31.13 0.37
C MET A 407 20.13 -30.45 1.48
N GLN A 408 18.96 -29.91 1.14
CA GLN A 408 17.99 -29.42 2.12
C GLN A 408 17.50 -30.60 2.96
N LYS A 409 17.96 -30.71 4.21
CA LYS A 409 17.34 -31.63 5.17
C LYS A 409 15.96 -31.08 5.51
N ALA A 410 14.91 -31.85 5.22
CA ALA A 410 13.57 -31.57 5.73
C ALA A 410 13.65 -31.46 7.26
N PRO A 411 12.89 -30.54 7.90
CA PRO A 411 12.91 -30.40 9.35
C PRO A 411 12.49 -31.73 9.98
N GLU A 412 13.41 -32.38 10.69
CA GLU A 412 13.09 -33.57 11.48
C GLU A 412 12.00 -33.18 12.47
N GLY A 413 10.82 -33.78 12.31
CA GLY A 413 9.66 -33.55 13.15
C GLY A 413 10.07 -33.69 14.62
N GLN A 414 9.83 -32.64 15.40
CA GLN A 414 10.13 -32.60 16.82
C GLN A 414 9.62 -33.88 17.49
N ARG A 415 10.55 -34.69 18.00
CA ARG A 415 10.25 -35.89 18.79
C ARG A 415 9.29 -35.49 19.90
N LYS A 416 8.03 -35.96 19.79
CA LYS A 416 7.01 -35.81 20.83
C LYS A 416 7.60 -36.24 22.17
N ARG A 417 7.63 -35.30 23.11
CA ARG A 417 8.10 -35.50 24.48
C ARG A 417 7.32 -36.67 25.09
N LYS A 418 8.03 -37.72 25.49
CA LYS A 418 7.48 -38.91 26.15
C LYS A 418 6.74 -38.43 27.41
N LYS A 419 5.43 -38.69 27.51
CA LYS A 419 4.71 -38.57 28.78
C LYS A 419 5.36 -39.55 29.75
N MET A 420 5.87 -39.03 30.87
CA MET A 420 6.12 -39.85 32.04
C MET A 420 4.76 -40.13 32.68
N ASN A 421 4.51 -41.41 32.96
CA ASN A 421 3.37 -41.87 33.74
C ASN A 421 3.52 -41.49 35.21
#